data_AF-A0A9X3CF15-F1
#
_entry.id   AF-A0A9X3CF15-F1
#
_cell.length_a   1.000
_cell.length_b   1.000
_cell.length_c   1.000
_cell.angle_alpha   90.00
_cell.angle_beta   90.00
_cell.angle_gamma   90.00
#
_symmetry.space_group_name_H-M   'P 1'
#
loop_
_entity.id
_entity.type
_entity.pdbx_description
1 polymer ?
#
loop_
_entity_poly.entity_id
_entity_poly.type
_entity_poly.pdbx_seq_one_letter_code
_entity_poly.pdbx_strand_id
1 'polypeptide(L)'
;MMYCKMALVITKQMNIREVLDQLARTKFKATCAVQFEWDQNQFSVDNGMNNVRAVVDEKRELILFCCRYPHYIDIAEELLTEFADEQALLIENLDV
;
A
#
# COMPACT_ATOMS: atom_id res chain seq x y z
N MET A 1 13.47 6.63 1.57
CA MET A 1 12.56 5.60 1.04
C MET A 1 12.24 5.98 -0.39
N MET A 2 12.10 4.99 -1.26
CA MET A 2 11.73 5.23 -2.66
C MET A 2 10.26 4.86 -2.82
N TYR A 3 9.50 5.71 -3.50
CA TYR A 3 8.09 5.46 -3.75
C TYR A 3 7.95 4.49 -4.92
N CYS A 4 6.93 3.64 -4.83
CA CYS A 4 6.38 2.95 -5.98
C CYS A 4 5.73 4.00 -6.89
N LYS A 5 5.69 3.70 -8.18
CA LYS A 5 5.03 4.49 -9.21
C LYS A 5 3.52 4.29 -9.18
N MET A 6 3.06 3.17 -8.64
CA MET A 6 1.64 2.86 -8.50
C MET A 6 1.13 3.23 -7.10
N ALA A 7 -0.02 3.89 -7.08
CA ALA A 7 -0.81 4.17 -5.88
C ALA A 7 -2.21 3.58 -6.00
N LEU A 8 -2.85 3.26 -4.87
CA LEU A 8 -4.28 2.92 -4.86
C LEU A 8 -5.10 4.20 -4.71
N VAL A 9 -6.19 4.31 -5.47
CA VAL A 9 -7.11 5.46 -5.36
C VAL A 9 -8.12 5.19 -4.26
N ILE A 10 -8.23 6.14 -3.33
CA ILE A 10 -9.20 6.12 -2.23
C ILE A 10 -10.56 6.54 -2.79
N THR A 11 -11.58 5.73 -2.55
CA THR A 11 -12.97 6.06 -2.89
C THR A 11 -13.78 6.32 -1.63
N LYS A 12 -14.89 7.07 -1.73
CA LYS A 12 -15.72 7.44 -0.57
C LYS A 12 -16.27 6.27 0.24
N GLN A 13 -16.37 5.08 -0.34
CA GLN A 13 -16.89 3.88 0.32
C GLN A 13 -15.76 2.97 0.84
N MET A 14 -14.50 3.30 0.58
CA MET A 14 -13.36 2.47 0.91
C MET A 14 -13.06 2.52 2.42
N ASN A 15 -13.01 1.35 3.05
CA ASN A 15 -12.41 1.20 4.37
C ASN A 15 -10.90 0.96 4.21
N ILE A 16 -10.11 2.03 4.29
CA ILE A 16 -8.66 2.01 4.06
C ILE A 16 -7.97 0.95 4.94
N ARG A 17 -8.35 0.87 6.21
CA ARG A 17 -7.76 -0.10 7.14
C ARG A 17 -8.01 -1.54 6.69
N GLU A 18 -9.23 -1.84 6.30
CA GLU A 18 -9.60 -3.17 5.84
C GLU A 18 -8.88 -3.54 4.52
N VAL A 19 -8.78 -2.59 3.58
CA VAL A 19 -8.03 -2.78 2.33
C VAL A 19 -6.56 -3.07 2.63
N LEU A 20 -5.92 -2.32 3.52
CA LEU A 20 -4.52 -2.55 3.90
C LEU A 20 -4.33 -3.87 4.64
N ASP A 21 -5.27 -4.26 5.51
CA ASP A 21 -5.23 -5.54 6.21
C ASP A 21 -5.42 -6.72 5.25
N GLN A 22 -6.26 -6.56 4.22
CA GLN A 22 -6.41 -7.56 3.16
C GLN A 22 -5.13 -7.67 2.31
N LEU A 23 -4.57 -6.55 1.84
CA LEU A 23 -3.30 -6.52 1.10
C LEU A 23 -2.18 -7.22 1.88
N ALA A 24 -2.03 -6.88 3.16
CA ALA A 24 -1.02 -7.45 4.03
C ALA A 24 -1.18 -8.98 4.15
N ARG A 25 -2.42 -9.47 4.26
CA ARG A 25 -2.75 -10.90 4.36
C ARG A 25 -2.52 -11.66 3.07
N THR A 26 -3.05 -11.16 1.95
CA THR A 26 -3.10 -11.91 0.69
C THR A 26 -1.79 -11.84 -0.08
N LYS A 27 -1.12 -10.67 -0.09
CA LYS A 27 0.10 -10.46 -0.88
C LYS A 27 1.38 -10.57 -0.07
N PHE A 28 1.37 -10.15 1.19
CA PHE A 28 2.58 -10.12 2.02
C PHE A 28 2.64 -11.18 3.13
N LYS A 29 1.62 -12.05 3.23
CA LYS A 29 1.54 -13.15 4.22
C LYS A 29 1.66 -12.65 5.67
N ALA A 30 1.24 -11.42 5.93
CA ALA A 30 1.13 -10.83 7.26
C ALA A 30 -0.21 -11.14 7.89
N THR A 31 -0.34 -11.03 9.22
CA THR A 31 -1.66 -11.12 9.87
C THR A 31 -2.56 -9.93 9.53
N CYS A 32 -1.99 -8.73 9.48
CA CYS A 32 -2.65 -7.47 9.17
C CYS A 32 -1.61 -6.38 8.89
N ALA A 33 -2.06 -5.21 8.44
CA ALA A 33 -1.21 -4.04 8.37
C ALA A 33 -0.98 -3.46 9.77
N VAL A 34 0.25 -3.05 10.05
CA VAL A 34 0.65 -2.48 11.34
C VAL A 34 0.75 -0.97 11.20
N GLN A 35 -0.16 -0.25 11.86
CA GLN A 35 -0.12 1.22 11.91
C GLN A 35 1.04 1.71 12.77
N PHE A 36 1.67 2.80 12.36
CA PHE A 36 2.76 3.41 13.10
C PHE A 36 2.25 4.27 14.26
N GLU A 37 2.81 4.08 15.46
CA GLU A 37 2.42 4.85 16.65
C GLU A 37 2.65 6.36 16.49
N TRP A 38 3.73 6.74 15.79
CA TRP A 38 4.13 8.12 15.59
C TRP A 38 3.55 8.78 14.33
N ASP A 39 2.87 8.01 13.46
CA ASP A 39 2.22 8.53 12.26
C ASP A 39 1.01 7.65 11.88
N GLN A 40 -0.18 8.18 12.18
CA GLN A 40 -1.45 7.47 11.97
C GLN A 40 -1.79 7.29 10.48
N ASN A 41 -1.11 7.98 9.57
CA ASN A 41 -1.31 7.83 8.13
C ASN A 41 -0.37 6.78 7.53
N GLN A 42 0.55 6.20 8.30
CA GLN A 42 1.49 5.20 7.82
C GLN A 42 1.21 3.81 8.39
N PHE A 43 1.41 2.81 7.53
CA PHE A 43 1.24 1.39 7.85
C PHE A 43 2.38 0.57 7.26
N SER A 44 2.89 -0.42 7.99
CA SER A 44 3.73 -1.49 7.43
C SER A 44 2.80 -2.63 7.00
N VAL A 45 2.94 -3.07 5.75
CA VAL A 45 2.07 -4.12 5.17
C VAL A 45 2.79 -5.46 5.00
N ASP A 46 4.11 -5.48 5.21
CA ASP A 46 5.00 -6.57 4.84
C ASP A 46 5.44 -7.44 6.03
N ASN A 47 4.46 -8.00 6.73
CA ASN A 47 4.69 -8.93 7.85
C ASN A 47 5.57 -8.34 8.97
N GLY A 48 5.46 -7.02 9.19
CA GLY A 48 6.22 -6.31 10.21
C GLY A 48 7.71 -6.12 9.89
N MET A 49 8.19 -6.52 8.70
CA MET A 49 9.57 -6.31 8.29
C MET A 49 9.88 -4.85 7.95
N ASN A 50 8.84 -4.06 7.66
CA ASN A 50 8.93 -2.64 7.40
C ASN A 50 9.82 -2.28 6.18
N ASN A 51 9.85 -3.17 5.20
CA ASN A 51 10.41 -2.95 3.87
C ASN A 51 9.40 -2.31 2.92
N VAL A 52 8.09 -2.51 3.12
CA VAL A 52 7.02 -1.86 2.34
C VAL A 52 6.06 -1.15 3.28
N ARG A 53 5.88 0.15 3.03
CA ARG A 53 4.95 1.00 3.78
C ARG A 53 3.86 1.53 2.89
N ALA A 54 2.64 1.55 3.40
CA ALA A 54 1.55 2.32 2.86
C ALA A 54 1.49 3.69 3.56
N VAL A 55 1.23 4.75 2.81
CA VAL A 55 1.08 6.13 3.27
C VAL A 55 -0.25 6.65 2.74
N VAL A 56 -1.17 6.95 3.64
CA VAL A 56 -2.49 7.51 3.31
C VAL A 56 -2.34 9.02 3.07
N ASP A 57 -2.58 9.44 1.82
CA ASP A 57 -2.63 10.84 1.42
C ASP A 57 -4.08 11.24 1.14
N GLU A 58 -4.78 11.68 2.18
CA GLU A 58 -6.18 12.11 2.09
C GLU A 58 -6.39 13.31 1.16
N LYS A 59 -5.38 14.16 0.98
CA LYS A 59 -5.50 15.36 0.13
C LYS A 59 -5.56 14.99 -1.34
N ARG A 60 -4.82 13.95 -1.72
CA ARG A 60 -4.78 13.41 -3.08
C ARG A 60 -5.76 12.27 -3.29
N GLU A 61 -6.43 11.82 -2.22
CA GLU A 61 -7.27 10.62 -2.23
C GLU A 61 -6.46 9.39 -2.70
N LEU A 62 -5.24 9.23 -2.22
CA LEU A 62 -4.33 8.13 -2.60
C LEU A 62 -3.77 7.37 -1.40
N ILE A 63 -3.52 6.08 -1.60
CA ILE A 63 -2.63 5.29 -0.77
C ILE A 63 -1.33 5.10 -1.56
N LEU A 64 -0.29 5.80 -1.13
CA LEU A 64 1.04 5.71 -1.71
C LEU A 64 1.80 4.54 -1.08
N PHE A 65 2.70 3.93 -1.83
CA PHE A 65 3.56 2.87 -1.31
C PHE A 65 5.02 3.26 -1.42
N CYS A 66 5.80 3.03 -0.37
CA CYS A 66 7.24 3.24 -0.42
C CYS A 66 8.01 2.05 0.13
N CYS A 67 9.15 1.80 -0.51
CA CYS A 67 10.03 0.70 -0.22
C CYS A 67 11.29 1.20 0.50
N ARG A 68 11.74 0.42 1.49
CA ARG A 68 13.01 0.64 2.18
C ARG A 68 14.20 0.44 1.26
N TYR A 69 14.13 -0.55 0.36
CA TYR A 69 15.18 -0.87 -0.60
C TYR A 69 14.63 -0.86 -2.04
N PRO A 70 15.43 -0.49 -3.05
CA PRO A 70 14.93 -0.29 -4.42
C PRO A 70 14.43 -1.58 -5.07
N HIS A 71 15.07 -2.71 -4.79
CA HIS A 71 14.68 -4.00 -5.38
C HIS A 71 13.30 -4.49 -4.94
N TYR A 72 12.71 -3.91 -3.89
CA TYR A 72 11.32 -4.20 -3.50
C TYR A 72 10.29 -3.39 -4.29
N ILE A 73 10.70 -2.36 -5.05
CA ILE A 73 9.75 -1.52 -5.81
C ILE A 73 9.04 -2.38 -6.86
N ASP A 74 9.79 -3.07 -7.71
CA ASP A 74 9.21 -3.90 -8.78
C ASP A 74 8.30 -5.00 -8.20
N ILE A 75 8.72 -5.62 -7.10
CA ILE A 75 7.94 -6.65 -6.39
C ILE A 75 6.65 -6.05 -5.81
N ALA A 76 6.75 -4.88 -5.16
CA ALA A 76 5.59 -4.22 -4.59
C ALA A 76 4.62 -3.77 -5.68
N GLU A 77 5.11 -3.23 -6.80
CA GLU A 77 4.27 -2.82 -7.93
C GLU A 77 3.52 -3.98 -8.56
N GLU A 78 4.17 -5.13 -8.75
CA GLU A 78 3.53 -6.36 -9.24
C GLU A 78 2.41 -6.79 -8.29
N LEU A 79 2.71 -6.92 -6.99
CA LEU A 79 1.74 -7.33 -5.97
C LEU A 79 0.57 -6.34 -5.83
N LEU A 80 0.83 -5.04 -5.93
CA LEU A 80 -0.18 -3.99 -5.87
C LEU A 80 -1.10 -4.04 -7.08
N THR A 81 -0.55 -4.26 -8.27
CA THR A 81 -1.33 -4.36 -9.51
C THR A 81 -2.24 -5.59 -9.47
N GLU A 82 -1.71 -6.75 -9.10
CA GLU A 82 -2.52 -7.96 -8.93
C GLU A 82 -3.60 -7.79 -7.87
N PHE A 83 -3.26 -7.21 -6.72
CA PHE A 83 -4.22 -6.98 -5.64
C PHE A 83 -5.33 -6.04 -6.07
N ALA A 84 -5.00 -4.96 -6.78
CA ALA A 84 -5.98 -4.03 -7.27
C ALA A 84 -6.95 -4.68 -8.26
N ASP A 85 -6.45 -5.51 -9.18
CA ASP A 85 -7.28 -6.27 -10.10
C ASP A 85 -8.22 -7.25 -9.36
N GLU A 86 -7.68 -8.04 -8.43
CA GLU A 86 -8.43 -9.01 -7.62
C GLU A 86 -9.54 -8.37 -6.79
N GLN A 87 -9.30 -7.18 -6.24
CA GLN A 87 -10.25 -6.45 -5.39
C GLN A 87 -11.07 -5.40 -6.16
N ALA A 88 -10.94 -5.35 -7.49
CA ALA A 88 -11.55 -4.33 -8.34
C ALA A 88 -11.30 -2.88 -7.85
N LEU A 89 -10.09 -2.61 -7.37
CA LEU A 89 -9.64 -1.31 -6.92
C LEU A 89 -9.02 -0.51 -8.07
N LEU A 90 -9.10 0.81 -7.96
CA LEU A 90 -8.49 1.72 -8.90
C LEU A 90 -7.03 2.00 -8.51
N ILE A 91 -6.16 2.06 -9.52
CA ILE A 91 -4.74 2.42 -9.36
C ILE A 91 -4.41 3.66 -10.20
N GLU A 92 -3.51 4.48 -9.67
CA GLU A 92 -2.95 5.66 -10.35
C GLU A 92 -1.46 5.47 -10.56
N ASN A 93 -0.98 5.80 -11.77
CA ASN A 93 0.45 5.85 -12.08
C ASN A 93 0.96 7.28 -11.85
N LEU A 94 1.96 7.42 -10.99
CA LEU A 94 2.54 8.67 -10.50
C LEU A 94 3.69 9.21 -11.38
N ASP A 95 4.14 8.46 -12.39
CA ASP A 95 5.22 8.86 -13.32
C ASP A 95 4.71 9.71 -14.50
N VAL A 96 3.42 10.07 -14.53
CA VAL A 96 2.75 10.79 -15.63
C VAL A 96 2.69 12.30 -15.38
#